data_AF-A0A9P7FSW5-F1
#
_entry.id   AF-A0A9P7FSW5-F1
#
_cell.length_a   1.000
_cell.length_b   1.000
_cell.length_c   1.000
_cell.angle_alpha   90.00
_cell.angle_beta   90.00
_cell.angle_gamma   90.00
#
_symmetry.space_group_name_H-M   'P 1'
#
loop_
_entity.id
_entity.type
_entity.pdbx_description
1 polymer ?
#
loop_
_entity_poly.entity_id
_entity_poly.type
_entity_poly.pdbx_seq_one_letter_code
_entity_poly.pdbx_strand_id
1 'polypeptide(L)'
;MSTITSLQDEGCVLYAHNLPAHISYLDIEATFRKYNLIVAASLEYHEEPESLTALITFAFTAEAEKAFATIQLSYIPDVLPETRLILSKNLALGCGTALLHDLIRPFGPVEGLANISSVPYDHCKLICMNLTPEVQSSDLAKLFGQPGPGLLTSAEIDLDSDGLCSGRGFVKCTSPLAAFTAMQALDGALIGGKPVSISFQDVTNTQRGSYETITLELEKVSRERDFWMKLNVESERARCSEVQALEATVEEQKNVIQSGEDLANYLTTELEKNEKVELQAKELAEFWGKIAELQRQLYLEEDMRLREMNNSQKLSQDVKELKAIVKKLEENAQRRAIADLYKQDKQKAKRAEAEEKKAQQEARRVEEMRKKEERRKIREEEEMRREEERRKGEERQRAEEQKRFQEERRLESWRNATEAERHRCRERDTKDWCCGTGTWTQERAVHRFISLALNFETSNFSEERPLTFESVPWPTLHNPRQLRFQLIESSAIQVFLQKLQQIYRRRDTTAFEHLPLKKIQVIFHPDKWRSRNLFKSIEDDGERAAMESTVTAVSQAINAYATAA
;
A
#
# COMPACT_ATOMS: atom_id res chain seq x y z
N MET A 1 6.10 10.56 -25.38
CA MET A 1 5.34 9.37 -25.75
C MET A 1 6.07 8.18 -25.15
N SER A 2 5.97 8.08 -23.83
CA SER A 2 6.63 7.04 -23.05
C SER A 2 5.55 6.46 -22.15
N THR A 3 5.17 5.25 -22.53
CA THR A 3 4.57 4.17 -21.77
C THR A 3 4.76 4.29 -20.25
N ILE A 4 3.64 4.40 -19.53
CA ILE A 4 3.52 4.07 -18.10
C ILE A 4 2.66 2.81 -18.05
N THR A 5 3.31 1.69 -17.77
CA THR A 5 2.71 0.44 -17.31
C THR A 5 2.71 0.43 -15.79
N SER A 6 1.54 0.30 -15.15
CA SER A 6 1.31 -0.75 -14.16
C SER A 6 -0.16 -0.75 -13.68
N LEU A 7 -0.89 -1.79 -14.10
CA LEU A 7 -2.01 -2.44 -13.40
C LEU A 7 -3.09 -1.51 -12.81
N GLN A 8 -3.96 -1.08 -13.71
CA GLN A 8 -5.31 -0.63 -13.42
C GLN A 8 -6.20 -1.84 -13.11
N ASP A 9 -6.77 -1.92 -11.90
CA ASP A 9 -8.01 -2.68 -11.66
C ASP A 9 -9.21 -1.84 -12.10
N GLU A 10 -9.30 -1.53 -13.40
CA GLU A 10 -10.43 -0.83 -14.00
C GLU A 10 -11.74 -1.65 -14.01
N GLY A 11 -11.71 -2.89 -13.49
CA GLY A 11 -12.85 -3.81 -13.56
C GLY A 11 -13.87 -3.69 -12.43
N CYS A 12 -13.51 -3.14 -11.26
CA CYS A 12 -14.37 -3.10 -10.07
C CYS A 12 -15.06 -1.75 -9.83
N VAL A 13 -14.82 -0.76 -10.70
CA VAL A 13 -15.26 0.62 -10.51
C VAL A 13 -16.13 1.03 -11.68
N LEU A 14 -17.30 1.61 -11.40
CA LEU A 14 -18.16 2.23 -12.40
C LEU A 14 -18.38 3.70 -12.04
N TYR A 15 -18.48 4.55 -13.06
CA TYR A 15 -18.79 5.96 -12.91
C TYR A 15 -20.21 6.22 -13.38
N ALA A 16 -21.08 6.75 -12.52
CA ALA A 16 -22.39 7.23 -12.89
C ALA A 16 -22.31 8.73 -13.19
N HIS A 17 -22.61 9.12 -14.43
CA HIS A 17 -22.52 10.51 -14.88
C HIS A 17 -23.88 11.20 -14.91
N ASN A 18 -23.85 12.53 -14.85
CA ASN A 18 -25.01 13.40 -15.11
C ASN A 18 -26.17 13.19 -14.10
N LEU A 19 -25.84 13.06 -12.82
CA LEU A 19 -26.80 12.98 -11.74
C LEU A 19 -27.21 14.40 -11.28
N PRO A 20 -28.51 14.70 -11.11
CA PRO A 20 -28.96 15.95 -10.51
C PRO A 20 -28.38 16.20 -9.11
N ALA A 21 -28.11 17.47 -8.78
CA ALA A 21 -27.48 17.89 -7.52
C ALA A 21 -28.23 17.50 -6.22
N HIS A 22 -29.49 17.08 -6.31
CA HIS A 22 -30.31 16.68 -5.16
C HIS A 22 -30.28 15.18 -4.85
N ILE A 23 -29.53 14.38 -5.63
CA ILE A 23 -29.40 12.94 -5.41
C ILE A 23 -28.42 12.66 -4.27
N SER A 24 -28.87 11.83 -3.32
CA SER A 24 -28.03 11.39 -2.20
C SER A 24 -27.39 10.03 -2.47
N TYR A 25 -26.36 9.68 -1.68
CA TYR A 25 -25.71 8.37 -1.79
C TYR A 25 -26.68 7.22 -1.47
N LEU A 26 -27.68 7.48 -0.62
CA LEU A 26 -28.71 6.51 -0.22
C LEU A 26 -29.60 6.11 -1.39
N ASP A 27 -29.90 7.03 -2.30
CA ASP A 27 -30.77 6.78 -3.47
C ASP A 27 -30.05 5.87 -4.49
N ILE A 28 -28.74 6.07 -4.63
CA ILE A 28 -27.88 5.21 -5.43
C ILE A 28 -27.80 3.83 -4.78
N GLU A 29 -27.46 3.75 -3.50
CA GLU A 29 -27.36 2.46 -2.78
C GLU A 29 -28.68 1.68 -2.84
N ALA A 30 -29.83 2.35 -2.68
CA ALA A 30 -31.15 1.73 -2.78
C ALA A 30 -31.41 1.12 -4.18
N THR A 31 -30.96 1.81 -5.24
CA THR A 31 -31.09 1.32 -6.62
C THR A 31 -30.28 0.05 -6.83
N PHE A 32 -29.02 0.00 -6.36
CA PHE A 32 -28.15 -1.18 -6.50
C PHE A 32 -28.57 -2.32 -5.57
N ARG A 33 -29.07 -2.01 -4.38
CA ARG A 33 -29.60 -2.99 -3.41
C ARG A 33 -30.82 -3.74 -3.96
N LYS A 34 -31.66 -3.11 -4.80
CA LYS A 34 -32.78 -3.78 -5.51
C LYS A 34 -32.32 -4.96 -6.38
N TYR A 35 -31.09 -4.92 -6.88
CA TYR A 35 -30.49 -5.96 -7.72
C TYR A 35 -29.54 -6.89 -6.94
N ASN A 36 -29.59 -6.85 -5.60
CA ASN A 36 -28.70 -7.58 -4.69
C ASN A 36 -27.21 -7.27 -4.91
N LEU A 37 -26.89 -6.01 -5.23
CA LEU A 37 -25.51 -5.54 -5.37
C LEU A 37 -25.17 -4.63 -4.19
N ILE A 38 -24.10 -4.96 -3.47
CA ILE A 38 -23.58 -4.13 -2.38
C ILE A 38 -22.51 -3.22 -2.99
N VAL A 39 -22.69 -1.92 -2.84
CA VAL A 39 -21.83 -0.91 -3.46
C VAL A 39 -21.40 0.11 -2.42
N ALA A 40 -20.15 0.57 -2.54
CA ALA A 40 -19.73 1.82 -1.90
C ALA A 40 -19.82 2.93 -2.96
N ALA A 41 -20.63 3.95 -2.71
CA ALA A 41 -20.80 5.07 -3.63
C ALA A 41 -20.21 6.35 -3.03
N SER A 42 -19.33 7.02 -3.78
CA SER A 42 -18.82 8.36 -3.46
C SER A 42 -19.36 9.36 -4.49
N LEU A 43 -19.82 10.52 -4.04
CA LEU A 43 -20.41 11.55 -4.89
C LEU A 43 -19.42 12.72 -5.02
N GLU A 44 -19.15 13.12 -6.27
CA GLU A 44 -18.36 14.31 -6.60
C GLU A 44 -19.25 15.35 -7.27
N TYR A 45 -19.24 16.56 -6.72
CA TYR A 45 -19.97 17.71 -7.26
C TYR A 45 -19.11 18.47 -8.26
N HIS A 46 -19.64 18.72 -9.45
CA HIS A 46 -19.02 19.58 -10.44
C HIS A 46 -19.79 20.90 -10.55
N GLU A 47 -19.06 22.03 -10.38
CA GLU A 47 -19.62 23.38 -10.43
C GLU A 47 -20.04 23.81 -11.85
N GLU A 48 -19.44 23.24 -12.91
CA GLU A 48 -19.76 23.56 -14.30
C GLU A 48 -19.71 22.31 -15.20
N PRO A 49 -20.85 21.76 -15.67
CA PRO A 49 -22.25 22.07 -15.35
C PRO A 49 -22.69 21.45 -14.00
N GLU A 50 -23.70 22.04 -13.33
CA GLU A 50 -24.31 21.57 -12.07
C GLU A 50 -24.75 20.09 -12.16
N SER A 51 -23.83 19.18 -11.89
CA SER A 51 -24.03 17.75 -12.02
C SER A 51 -23.13 17.00 -11.05
N LEU A 52 -23.67 15.91 -10.52
CA LEU A 52 -22.95 14.97 -9.68
C LEU A 52 -22.42 13.82 -10.54
N THR A 53 -21.18 13.44 -10.28
CA THR A 53 -20.61 12.16 -10.74
C THR A 53 -20.51 11.24 -9.54
N ALA A 54 -21.09 10.04 -9.61
CA ALA A 54 -20.92 9.05 -8.56
C ALA A 54 -19.87 8.01 -8.96
N LEU A 55 -18.87 7.82 -8.10
CA LEU A 55 -17.94 6.71 -8.15
C LEU A 55 -18.54 5.53 -7.40
N ILE A 56 -18.79 4.43 -8.11
CA ILE A 56 -19.42 3.23 -7.57
C ILE A 56 -18.38 2.12 -7.55
N THR A 57 -17.99 1.71 -6.34
CA THR A 57 -17.01 0.66 -6.13
C THR A 57 -17.72 -0.64 -5.74
N PHE A 58 -17.41 -1.70 -6.47
CA PHE A 58 -17.89 -3.06 -6.23
C PHE A 58 -16.82 -3.90 -5.54
N ALA A 59 -17.25 -4.89 -4.78
CA ALA A 59 -16.34 -5.84 -4.15
C ALA A 59 -15.63 -6.73 -5.20
N PHE A 60 -16.30 -7.00 -6.33
CA PHE A 60 -15.76 -7.86 -7.40
C PHE A 60 -16.05 -7.32 -8.80
N THR A 61 -15.17 -7.63 -9.75
CA THR A 61 -15.31 -7.25 -11.17
C THR A 61 -16.58 -7.83 -11.80
N ALA A 62 -16.94 -9.06 -11.46
CA ALA A 62 -18.14 -9.72 -11.96
C ALA A 62 -19.44 -9.00 -11.52
N GLU A 63 -19.44 -8.38 -10.34
CA GLU A 63 -20.57 -7.59 -9.84
C GLU A 63 -20.68 -6.27 -10.59
N ALA A 64 -19.56 -5.61 -10.85
CA ALA A 64 -19.51 -4.42 -11.69
C ALA A 64 -19.95 -4.71 -13.13
N GLU A 65 -19.57 -5.84 -13.72
CA GLU A 65 -20.01 -6.24 -15.06
C GLU A 65 -21.50 -6.59 -15.10
N LYS A 66 -22.01 -7.30 -14.09
CA LYS A 66 -23.44 -7.59 -13.94
C LYS A 66 -24.24 -6.30 -13.75
N ALA A 67 -23.74 -5.36 -12.95
CA ALA A 67 -24.33 -4.05 -12.73
C ALA A 67 -24.36 -3.24 -14.04
N PHE A 68 -23.23 -3.19 -14.75
CA PHE A 68 -23.12 -2.51 -16.04
C PHE A 68 -24.06 -3.13 -17.10
N ALA A 69 -24.27 -4.44 -17.10
CA ALA A 69 -25.19 -5.09 -18.04
C ALA A 69 -26.67 -4.90 -17.67
N THR A 70 -27.00 -4.80 -16.37
CA THR A 70 -28.38 -4.88 -15.87
C THR A 70 -28.97 -3.52 -15.48
N ILE A 71 -28.14 -2.61 -14.96
CA ILE A 71 -28.55 -1.33 -14.33
C ILE A 71 -28.28 -0.14 -15.27
N GLN A 72 -27.53 -0.34 -16.35
CA GLN A 72 -27.31 0.69 -17.36
C GLN A 72 -28.64 1.22 -17.90
N LEU A 73 -28.83 2.55 -17.83
CA LEU A 73 -30.06 3.26 -18.23
C LEU A 73 -31.30 2.97 -17.37
N SER A 74 -31.14 2.36 -16.20
CA SER A 74 -32.23 2.21 -15.22
C SER A 74 -32.58 3.54 -14.55
N TYR A 75 -33.82 3.67 -14.09
CA TYR A 75 -34.29 4.86 -13.36
C TYR A 75 -34.01 4.72 -11.88
N ILE A 76 -33.56 5.82 -11.27
CA ILE A 76 -33.46 5.94 -9.82
C ILE A 76 -34.89 6.06 -9.26
N PRO A 77 -35.31 5.17 -8.36
CA PRO A 77 -36.66 5.20 -7.79
C PRO A 77 -36.85 6.47 -6.94
N ASP A 78 -38.06 7.02 -6.97
CA ASP A 78 -38.53 8.12 -6.11
C ASP A 78 -37.82 9.48 -6.27
N VAL A 79 -37.11 9.70 -7.39
CA VAL A 79 -36.46 10.99 -7.75
C VAL A 79 -37.18 11.67 -8.92
N LEU A 80 -37.54 12.95 -8.75
CA LEU A 80 -38.19 13.80 -9.75
C LEU A 80 -37.27 14.98 -10.13
N PRO A 81 -36.95 15.21 -11.42
CA PRO A 81 -37.38 14.46 -12.60
C PRO A 81 -36.72 13.08 -12.70
N GLU A 82 -37.40 12.14 -13.39
CA GLU A 82 -36.93 10.77 -13.61
C GLU A 82 -35.51 10.76 -14.19
N THR A 83 -34.54 10.37 -13.37
CA THR A 83 -33.12 10.39 -13.74
C THR A 83 -32.68 8.99 -14.14
N ARG A 84 -32.06 8.88 -15.32
CA ARG A 84 -31.46 7.63 -15.80
C ARG A 84 -30.01 7.52 -15.35
N LEU A 85 -29.64 6.37 -14.82
CA LEU A 85 -28.25 6.04 -14.50
C LEU A 85 -27.46 5.77 -15.78
N ILE A 86 -26.46 6.59 -16.05
CA ILE A 86 -25.50 6.38 -17.16
C ILE A 86 -24.18 5.93 -16.55
N LEU A 87 -23.91 4.63 -16.59
CA LEU A 87 -22.67 4.05 -16.08
C LEU A 87 -21.60 4.03 -17.19
N SER A 88 -20.36 4.35 -16.83
CA SER A 88 -19.17 4.15 -17.68
C SER A 88 -18.09 3.40 -16.90
N LYS A 89 -17.25 2.64 -17.64
CA LYS A 89 -16.08 1.94 -17.07
C LYS A 89 -14.84 2.84 -16.98
N ASN A 90 -14.79 3.93 -17.76
CA ASN A 90 -13.66 4.87 -17.82
C ASN A 90 -14.11 6.29 -17.47
N LEU A 91 -13.29 7.00 -16.70
CA LEU A 91 -13.42 8.43 -16.46
C LEU A 91 -13.25 9.14 -17.81
N ALA A 92 -14.31 9.74 -18.35
CA ALA A 92 -14.19 10.50 -19.59
C ALA A 92 -13.22 11.68 -19.35
N LEU A 93 -12.16 11.76 -20.15
CA LEU A 93 -11.16 12.82 -20.10
C LEU A 93 -11.84 14.20 -20.25
N GLY A 94 -12.06 14.89 -19.15
CA GLY A 94 -12.72 16.19 -19.19
C GLY A 94 -13.07 16.82 -17.84
N CYS A 95 -12.42 16.47 -16.74
CA CYS A 95 -12.47 17.30 -15.54
C CYS A 95 -11.19 17.07 -14.73
N GLY A 96 -10.51 18.15 -14.35
CA GLY A 96 -9.18 18.10 -13.77
C GLY A 96 -9.23 17.79 -12.27
N THR A 97 -8.82 16.58 -11.88
CA THR A 97 -8.41 16.27 -10.50
C THR A 97 -7.27 15.26 -10.52
N ALA A 98 -6.04 15.75 -10.55
CA ALA A 98 -4.82 14.96 -10.43
C ALA A 98 -4.49 14.53 -8.98
N LEU A 99 -5.51 14.37 -8.11
CA LEU A 99 -5.32 14.12 -6.67
C LEU A 99 -6.13 12.93 -6.11
N LEU A 100 -6.77 12.12 -6.96
CA LEU A 100 -7.56 10.96 -6.50
C LEU A 100 -6.88 9.60 -6.69
N HIS A 101 -5.71 9.54 -7.33
CA HIS A 101 -4.99 8.28 -7.53
C HIS A 101 -4.31 7.75 -6.25
N ASP A 102 -4.19 8.59 -5.20
CA ASP A 102 -3.50 8.25 -3.95
C ASP A 102 -4.42 8.05 -2.74
N LEU A 103 -5.74 8.23 -2.88
CA LEU A 103 -6.69 8.25 -1.75
C LEU A 103 -7.73 7.13 -1.72
N ILE A 104 -7.70 6.20 -2.67
CA ILE A 104 -8.63 5.06 -2.73
C ILE A 104 -7.84 3.74 -2.71
N ARG A 105 -7.45 3.29 -1.52
CA ARG A 105 -7.29 1.86 -1.23
C ARG A 105 -7.70 1.55 0.20
N PRO A 106 -8.90 1.01 0.39
CA PRO A 106 -9.07 -0.13 1.27
C PRO A 106 -9.60 -1.28 0.40
N PHE A 107 -8.77 -2.31 0.21
CA PHE A 107 -9.00 -3.54 -0.56
C PHE A 107 -8.80 -3.42 -2.08
N GLY A 108 -7.53 -3.52 -2.51
CA GLY A 108 -7.20 -4.06 -3.83
C GLY A 108 -7.42 -5.59 -3.86
N PRO A 109 -7.58 -6.20 -5.05
CA PRO A 109 -7.74 -7.64 -5.15
C PRO A 109 -6.45 -8.32 -4.68
N VAL A 110 -6.61 -9.23 -3.72
CA VAL A 110 -5.50 -10.02 -3.22
C VAL A 110 -5.17 -11.05 -4.29
N GLU A 111 -3.97 -10.96 -4.88
CA GLU A 111 -3.50 -11.77 -6.02
C GLU A 111 -3.64 -13.30 -5.78
N GLY A 112 -3.86 -13.74 -4.54
CA GLY A 112 -4.11 -15.14 -4.18
C GLY A 112 -5.50 -15.69 -4.54
N LEU A 113 -6.54 -14.87 -4.72
CA LEU A 113 -7.91 -15.36 -4.95
C LEU A 113 -8.14 -15.96 -6.35
N ALA A 114 -7.38 -15.53 -7.37
CA ALA A 114 -7.49 -16.05 -8.73
C ALA A 114 -7.09 -17.55 -8.82
N ASN A 115 -6.12 -17.97 -8.01
CA ASN A 115 -5.66 -19.37 -7.95
C ASN A 115 -6.66 -20.31 -7.27
N ILE A 116 -7.56 -19.79 -6.44
CA ILE A 116 -8.58 -20.59 -5.72
C ILE A 116 -9.68 -21.07 -6.67
N SER A 117 -9.91 -20.44 -7.83
CA SER A 117 -10.92 -20.93 -8.78
C SER A 117 -10.55 -22.24 -9.50
N SER A 118 -9.30 -22.70 -9.37
CA SER A 118 -8.75 -23.85 -10.09
C SER A 118 -8.83 -25.19 -9.35
N VAL A 119 -9.34 -25.21 -8.11
CA VAL A 119 -9.38 -26.38 -7.21
C VAL A 119 -10.82 -26.92 -7.11
N PRO A 120 -11.06 -28.24 -7.02
CA PRO A 120 -12.39 -28.83 -7.18
C PRO A 120 -13.33 -28.64 -5.97
N TYR A 121 -13.07 -27.70 -5.06
CA TYR A 121 -13.88 -27.46 -3.86
C TYR A 121 -14.92 -26.35 -4.11
N ASP A 122 -16.15 -26.46 -3.59
CA ASP A 122 -17.04 -25.27 -3.48
C ASP A 122 -16.53 -24.44 -2.29
N HIS A 123 -15.60 -23.54 -2.55
CA HIS A 123 -14.88 -22.74 -1.54
C HIS A 123 -15.79 -21.82 -0.71
N CYS A 124 -17.07 -21.72 -1.05
CA CYS A 124 -18.07 -20.99 -0.30
C CYS A 124 -18.94 -21.91 0.58
N LYS A 125 -18.76 -23.23 0.52
CA LYS A 125 -19.61 -24.21 1.20
C LYS A 125 -18.86 -24.93 2.32
N LEU A 126 -19.41 -24.82 3.53
CA LEU A 126 -18.92 -25.40 4.77
C LEU A 126 -19.79 -26.59 5.18
N ILE A 127 -19.18 -27.60 5.79
CA ILE A 127 -19.84 -28.72 6.46
C ILE A 127 -19.71 -28.52 7.95
N CYS A 128 -20.84 -28.57 8.64
CA CYS A 128 -20.95 -28.59 10.10
C CYS A 128 -21.22 -30.04 10.54
N MET A 129 -20.33 -30.62 11.35
CA MET A 129 -20.44 -31.96 11.91
C MET A 129 -20.61 -31.90 13.43
N ASN A 130 -21.08 -33.02 14.03
CA ASN A 130 -21.33 -33.16 15.47
C ASN A 130 -22.51 -32.32 15.98
N LEU A 131 -23.51 -32.09 15.12
CA LEU A 131 -24.78 -31.45 15.51
C LEU A 131 -25.62 -32.39 16.38
N THR A 132 -26.37 -31.85 17.34
CA THR A 132 -27.33 -32.65 18.10
C THR A 132 -28.60 -32.91 17.29
N PRO A 133 -29.30 -34.04 17.52
CA PRO A 133 -30.51 -34.40 16.76
C PRO A 133 -31.63 -33.36 16.81
N GLU A 134 -31.61 -32.50 17.84
CA GLU A 134 -32.59 -31.43 18.08
C GLU A 134 -32.32 -30.15 17.27
N VAL A 135 -31.12 -30.00 16.67
CA VAL A 135 -30.73 -28.78 15.94
C VAL A 135 -31.45 -28.67 14.61
N GLN A 136 -32.01 -27.49 14.35
CA GLN A 136 -32.71 -27.16 13.10
C GLN A 136 -31.89 -26.17 12.24
N SER A 137 -32.23 -26.06 10.94
CA SER A 137 -31.57 -25.11 10.03
C SER A 137 -31.63 -23.67 10.53
N SER A 138 -32.65 -23.30 11.31
CA SER A 138 -32.78 -21.98 11.94
C SER A 138 -31.69 -21.68 12.96
N ASP A 139 -31.17 -22.70 13.65
CA ASP A 139 -30.16 -22.51 14.69
C ASP A 139 -28.76 -22.34 14.07
N LEU A 140 -28.49 -23.07 12.98
CA LEU A 140 -27.32 -22.81 12.13
C LEU A 140 -27.40 -21.41 11.50
N ALA A 141 -28.55 -21.02 10.96
CA ALA A 141 -28.72 -19.69 10.37
C ALA A 141 -28.53 -18.56 11.41
N LYS A 142 -28.94 -18.77 12.66
CA LYS A 142 -28.69 -17.81 13.76
C LYS A 142 -27.22 -17.75 14.15
N LEU A 143 -26.53 -18.89 14.24
CA LEU A 143 -25.12 -18.93 14.61
C LEU A 143 -24.25 -18.22 13.57
N PHE A 144 -24.49 -18.51 12.30
CA PHE A 144 -23.78 -17.90 11.18
C PHE A 144 -24.33 -16.50 10.80
N GLY A 145 -25.44 -16.07 11.39
CA GLY A 145 -26.09 -14.78 11.15
C GLY A 145 -25.79 -13.69 12.17
N GLN A 146 -24.94 -13.95 13.17
CA GLN A 146 -24.47 -12.91 14.11
C GLN A 146 -23.62 -11.85 13.38
N PRO A 147 -23.57 -10.58 13.84
CA PRO A 147 -22.89 -9.51 13.14
C PRO A 147 -21.39 -9.77 13.06
N GLY A 148 -20.95 -10.23 11.89
CA GLY A 148 -19.58 -10.60 11.55
C GLY A 148 -19.44 -10.74 10.03
N PRO A 149 -18.25 -11.07 9.50
CA PRO A 149 -17.91 -10.92 8.08
C PRO A 149 -18.48 -12.03 7.16
N GLY A 150 -19.59 -12.67 7.55
CA GLY A 150 -20.18 -13.78 6.82
C GLY A 150 -21.66 -13.57 6.52
N LEU A 151 -21.97 -13.02 5.34
CA LEU A 151 -23.33 -13.09 4.81
C LEU A 151 -23.64 -14.56 4.46
N LEU A 152 -24.50 -15.17 5.26
CA LEU A 152 -25.04 -16.50 5.00
C LEU A 152 -25.94 -16.44 3.76
N THR A 153 -25.67 -17.27 2.75
CA THR A 153 -26.54 -17.41 1.57
C THR A 153 -27.59 -18.50 1.80
N SER A 154 -27.19 -19.64 2.36
CA SER A 154 -28.12 -20.72 2.75
C SER A 154 -27.57 -21.59 3.88
N ALA A 155 -28.47 -22.17 4.67
CA ALA A 155 -28.15 -23.18 5.69
C ALA A 155 -29.11 -24.35 5.53
N GLU A 156 -28.56 -25.55 5.38
CA GLU A 156 -29.29 -26.80 5.17
C GLU A 156 -28.82 -27.83 6.21
N ILE A 157 -29.73 -28.65 6.73
CA ILE A 157 -29.38 -29.79 7.59
C ILE A 157 -29.76 -31.08 6.90
N ASP A 158 -28.95 -32.10 7.13
CA ASP A 158 -29.27 -33.44 6.69
C ASP A 158 -30.14 -34.11 7.76
N LEU A 159 -31.29 -34.67 7.35
CA LEU A 159 -32.29 -35.26 8.23
C LEU A 159 -32.33 -36.78 8.01
N ASP A 160 -32.40 -37.54 9.10
CA ASP A 160 -32.59 -38.99 9.05
C ASP A 160 -34.06 -39.34 8.73
N SER A 161 -34.31 -40.62 8.47
CA SER A 161 -35.63 -41.23 8.23
C SER A 161 -36.70 -40.92 9.30
N ASP A 162 -36.27 -40.61 10.53
CA ASP A 162 -37.14 -40.20 11.65
C ASP A 162 -37.39 -38.67 11.71
N GLY A 163 -36.87 -37.89 10.76
CA GLY A 163 -37.03 -36.43 10.70
C GLY A 163 -36.15 -35.63 11.67
N LEU A 164 -35.18 -36.27 12.32
CA LEU A 164 -34.19 -35.65 13.20
C LEU A 164 -32.88 -35.37 12.46
N CYS A 165 -32.07 -34.42 12.94
CA CYS A 165 -30.79 -34.12 12.30
C CYS A 165 -29.84 -35.33 12.35
N SER A 166 -29.30 -35.72 11.20
CA SER A 166 -28.35 -36.84 11.04
C SER A 166 -26.95 -36.53 11.62
N GLY A 167 -26.80 -35.39 12.31
CA GLY A 167 -25.56 -34.90 12.90
C GLY A 167 -24.68 -34.10 11.93
N ARG A 168 -25.18 -33.80 10.73
CA ARG A 168 -24.48 -33.05 9.68
C ARG A 168 -25.35 -31.93 9.10
N GLY A 169 -24.72 -30.80 8.80
CA GLY A 169 -25.34 -29.67 8.12
C GLY A 169 -24.38 -29.00 7.14
N PHE A 170 -24.94 -28.26 6.21
CA PHE A 170 -24.21 -27.54 5.16
C PHE A 170 -24.57 -26.07 5.22
N VAL A 171 -23.54 -25.22 5.14
CA VAL A 171 -23.71 -23.76 5.12
C VAL A 171 -23.01 -23.21 3.90
N LYS A 172 -23.72 -22.38 3.12
CA LYS A 172 -23.14 -21.65 2.00
C LYS A 172 -22.99 -20.18 2.35
N CYS A 173 -21.76 -19.70 2.33
CA CYS A 173 -21.41 -18.29 2.53
C CYS A 173 -21.36 -17.55 1.19
N THR A 174 -21.43 -16.22 1.24
CA THR A 174 -21.29 -15.37 0.05
C THR A 174 -19.90 -15.39 -0.58
N SER A 175 -18.85 -15.58 0.22
CA SER A 175 -17.47 -15.61 -0.27
C SER A 175 -16.60 -16.66 0.43
N PRO A 176 -15.48 -17.10 -0.19
CA PRO A 176 -14.53 -18.02 0.44
C PRO A 176 -13.87 -17.45 1.69
N LEU A 177 -13.59 -16.15 1.70
CA LEU A 177 -13.00 -15.47 2.84
C LEU A 177 -14.00 -15.36 4.01
N ALA A 178 -15.28 -15.16 3.70
CA ALA A 178 -16.38 -15.22 4.67
C ALA A 178 -16.50 -16.63 5.26
N ALA A 179 -16.45 -17.67 4.41
CA ALA A 179 -16.46 -19.06 4.85
C ALA A 179 -15.27 -19.40 5.75
N PHE A 180 -14.06 -18.96 5.39
CA PHE A 180 -12.85 -19.16 6.19
C PHE A 180 -12.91 -18.47 7.56
N THR A 181 -13.37 -17.22 7.57
CA THR A 181 -13.48 -16.46 8.82
C THR A 181 -14.56 -17.06 9.72
N ALA A 182 -15.69 -17.48 9.15
CA ALA A 182 -16.75 -18.17 9.88
C ALA A 182 -16.27 -19.52 10.44
N MET A 183 -15.50 -20.28 9.67
CA MET A 183 -14.86 -21.52 10.13
C MET A 183 -13.94 -21.26 11.34
N GLN A 184 -13.00 -20.30 11.23
CA GLN A 184 -12.09 -20.00 12.34
C GLN A 184 -12.80 -19.50 13.61
N ALA A 185 -13.89 -18.74 13.45
CA ALA A 185 -14.61 -18.15 14.57
C ALA A 185 -15.60 -19.13 15.25
N LEU A 186 -16.18 -20.06 14.48
CA LEU A 186 -17.29 -20.90 14.93
C LEU A 186 -16.91 -22.37 15.13
N ASP A 187 -15.73 -22.81 14.67
CA ASP A 187 -15.26 -24.18 14.94
C ASP A 187 -15.04 -24.38 16.45
N GLY A 188 -15.70 -25.39 17.01
CA GLY A 188 -15.76 -25.64 18.45
C GLY A 188 -16.88 -24.90 19.20
N ALA A 189 -17.72 -24.11 18.53
CA ALA A 189 -18.87 -23.45 19.16
C ALA A 189 -19.90 -24.48 19.67
N LEU A 190 -20.51 -24.21 20.82
CA LEU A 190 -21.48 -25.10 21.44
C LEU A 190 -22.89 -24.87 20.87
N ILE A 191 -23.40 -25.83 20.10
CA ILE A 191 -24.81 -25.88 19.69
C ILE A 191 -25.47 -27.09 20.35
N GLY A 192 -26.55 -26.87 21.08
CA GLY A 192 -27.24 -27.95 21.80
C GLY A 192 -26.38 -28.67 22.84
N GLY A 193 -25.35 -28.00 23.37
CA GLY A 193 -24.43 -28.56 24.38
C GLY A 193 -23.28 -29.41 23.81
N LYS A 194 -23.14 -29.53 22.49
CA LYS A 194 -21.99 -30.20 21.83
C LYS A 194 -21.16 -29.21 21.01
N PRO A 195 -19.83 -29.35 20.98
CA PRO A 195 -18.97 -28.55 20.12
C PRO A 195 -19.14 -28.97 18.66
N VAL A 196 -19.48 -28.02 17.79
CA VAL A 196 -19.63 -28.24 16.35
C VAL A 196 -18.26 -28.21 15.69
N SER A 197 -18.02 -29.13 14.76
CA SER A 197 -16.82 -29.12 13.93
C SER A 197 -17.16 -28.59 12.54
N ILE A 198 -16.41 -27.58 12.08
CA ILE A 198 -16.67 -26.89 10.81
C ILE A 198 -15.48 -27.06 9.87
N SER A 199 -15.73 -27.52 8.64
CA SER A 199 -14.70 -27.68 7.61
C SER A 199 -15.23 -27.35 6.22
N PHE A 200 -14.37 -27.04 5.26
CA PHE A 200 -14.80 -26.90 3.85
C PHE A 200 -15.37 -28.21 3.30
N GLN A 201 -16.38 -28.10 2.43
CA GLN A 201 -16.95 -29.27 1.76
C GLN A 201 -15.98 -29.82 0.71
N ASP A 202 -15.49 -31.05 0.96
CA ASP A 202 -14.72 -31.81 -0.02
C ASP A 202 -15.66 -32.40 -1.10
N VAL A 203 -15.34 -32.17 -2.38
CA VAL A 203 -16.10 -32.68 -3.52
C VAL A 203 -15.51 -33.99 -4.03
N THR A 204 -14.28 -34.35 -3.63
CA THR A 204 -13.62 -35.61 -4.01
C THR A 204 -12.70 -36.13 -2.90
N ASN A 205 -12.94 -37.33 -2.38
CA ASN A 205 -12.26 -37.99 -1.23
C ASN A 205 -10.74 -38.28 -1.41
N THR A 206 -10.01 -37.45 -2.16
CA THR A 206 -8.59 -37.59 -2.44
C THR A 206 -7.93 -36.22 -2.35
N GLN A 207 -7.01 -36.07 -1.40
CA GLN A 207 -6.01 -34.99 -1.26
C GLN A 207 -6.25 -33.94 -0.15
N ARG A 208 -5.95 -34.37 1.09
CA ARG A 208 -5.80 -33.53 2.29
C ARG A 208 -4.75 -32.40 2.13
N GLY A 209 -3.74 -32.57 1.27
CA GLY A 209 -2.69 -31.56 1.04
C GLY A 209 -3.14 -30.31 0.26
N SER A 210 -4.24 -30.41 -0.50
CA SER A 210 -4.82 -29.25 -1.19
C SER A 210 -5.53 -28.30 -0.21
N TYR A 211 -6.08 -28.83 0.88
CA TYR A 211 -6.78 -28.07 1.91
C TYR A 211 -5.84 -27.13 2.67
N GLU A 212 -4.70 -27.65 3.14
CA GLU A 212 -3.71 -26.87 3.88
C GLU A 212 -3.18 -25.68 3.07
N THR A 213 -2.97 -25.88 1.76
CA THR A 213 -2.51 -24.84 0.85
C THR A 213 -3.53 -23.70 0.72
N ILE A 214 -4.81 -24.03 0.58
CA ILE A 214 -5.89 -23.02 0.47
C ILE A 214 -6.08 -22.28 1.79
N THR A 215 -6.05 -22.98 2.92
CA THR A 215 -6.15 -22.34 4.24
C THR A 215 -4.99 -21.38 4.49
N LEU A 216 -3.77 -21.72 4.07
CA LEU A 216 -2.60 -20.84 4.20
C LEU A 216 -2.73 -19.58 3.34
N GLU A 217 -3.26 -19.70 2.11
CA GLU A 217 -3.50 -18.52 1.26
C GLU A 217 -4.61 -17.62 1.82
N LEU A 218 -5.71 -18.21 2.32
CA LEU A 218 -6.78 -17.44 2.96
C LEU A 218 -6.33 -16.80 4.28
N GLU A 219 -5.42 -17.40 5.03
CA GLU A 219 -4.78 -16.77 6.19
C GLU A 219 -3.94 -15.55 5.80
N LYS A 220 -3.15 -15.64 4.72
CA LYS A 220 -2.36 -14.49 4.23
C LYS A 220 -3.30 -13.33 3.86
N VAL A 221 -4.35 -13.62 3.10
CA VAL A 221 -5.40 -12.67 2.71
C VAL A 221 -6.06 -12.04 3.94
N SER A 222 -6.41 -12.83 4.96
CA SER A 222 -7.03 -12.32 6.19
C SER A 222 -6.08 -11.42 6.99
N ARG A 223 -4.79 -11.77 7.10
CA ARG A 223 -3.80 -10.94 7.81
C ARG A 223 -3.55 -9.61 7.13
N GLU A 224 -3.48 -9.61 5.81
CA GLU A 224 -3.38 -8.38 5.01
C GLU A 224 -4.64 -7.52 5.19
N ARG A 225 -5.83 -8.12 5.14
CA ARG A 225 -7.10 -7.41 5.39
C ARG A 225 -7.11 -6.73 6.76
N ASP A 226 -6.73 -7.44 7.80
CA ASP A 226 -6.75 -6.94 9.17
C ASP A 226 -5.67 -5.87 9.41
N PHE A 227 -4.53 -5.97 8.72
CA PHE A 227 -3.49 -4.95 8.72
C PHE A 227 -3.97 -3.65 8.07
N TRP A 228 -4.59 -3.73 6.90
CA TRP A 228 -5.14 -2.57 6.21
C TRP A 228 -6.33 -1.95 6.95
N MET A 229 -7.18 -2.73 7.62
CA MET A 229 -8.24 -2.20 8.49
C MET A 229 -7.70 -1.34 9.61
N LYS A 230 -6.60 -1.76 10.27
CA LYS A 230 -5.99 -0.96 11.34
C LYS A 230 -5.43 0.37 10.83
N LEU A 231 -4.75 0.34 9.69
CA LEU A 231 -4.23 1.54 9.03
C LEU A 231 -5.35 2.49 8.58
N ASN A 232 -6.47 1.96 8.06
CA ASN A 232 -7.59 2.80 7.64
C ASN A 232 -8.28 3.48 8.83
N VAL A 233 -8.45 2.78 9.95
CA VAL A 233 -9.03 3.36 11.18
C VAL A 233 -8.12 4.47 11.76
N GLU A 234 -6.81 4.30 11.70
CA GLU A 234 -5.84 5.33 12.13
C GLU A 234 -5.84 6.54 11.17
N SER A 235 -5.95 6.30 9.86
CA SER A 235 -6.07 7.34 8.83
C SER A 235 -7.39 8.12 8.94
N GLU A 236 -8.51 7.44 9.15
CA GLU A 236 -9.84 8.07 9.33
C GLU A 236 -9.90 8.89 10.62
N ARG A 237 -9.25 8.45 11.70
CA ARG A 237 -9.15 9.23 12.93
C ARG A 237 -8.35 10.52 12.73
N ALA A 238 -7.26 10.46 11.95
CA ALA A 238 -6.49 11.65 11.58
C ALA A 238 -7.30 12.62 10.70
N ARG A 239 -8.05 12.09 9.72
CA ARG A 239 -8.93 12.90 8.84
C ARG A 239 -10.08 13.54 9.61
N CYS A 240 -10.70 12.84 10.55
CA CYS A 240 -11.74 13.43 11.41
C CYS A 240 -11.21 14.61 12.23
N SER A 241 -9.97 14.53 12.72
CA SER A 241 -9.34 15.64 13.45
C SER A 241 -9.08 16.85 12.56
N GLU A 242 -8.75 16.63 11.29
CA GLU A 242 -8.49 17.70 10.32
C GLU A 242 -9.79 18.34 9.82
N VAL A 243 -10.83 17.54 9.57
CA VAL A 243 -12.19 18.01 9.23
C VAL A 243 -12.77 18.85 10.37
N GLN A 244 -12.62 18.44 11.63
CA GLN A 244 -13.07 19.24 12.78
C GLN A 244 -12.34 20.59 12.90
N ALA A 245 -11.05 20.65 12.53
CA ALA A 245 -10.31 21.90 12.50
C ALA A 245 -10.78 22.82 11.36
N LEU A 246 -11.11 22.24 10.19
CA LEU A 246 -11.65 22.99 9.04
C LEU A 246 -13.06 23.50 9.32
N GLU A 247 -13.94 22.70 9.92
CA GLU A 247 -15.29 23.12 10.33
C GLU A 247 -15.24 24.33 11.28
N ALA A 248 -14.30 24.35 12.24
CA ALA A 248 -14.10 25.49 13.13
C ALA A 248 -13.71 26.77 12.37
N THR A 249 -12.85 26.67 11.36
CA THR A 249 -12.44 27.82 10.53
C THR A 249 -13.55 28.30 9.58
N VAL A 250 -14.38 27.39 9.07
CA VAL A 250 -15.56 27.75 8.25
C VAL A 250 -16.59 28.50 9.08
N GLU A 251 -16.85 28.07 10.32
CA GLU A 251 -17.79 28.77 11.21
C GLU A 251 -17.27 30.18 11.58
N GLU A 252 -15.95 30.34 11.73
CA GLU A 252 -15.33 31.65 11.93
C GLU A 252 -15.52 32.57 10.70
N GLN A 253 -15.34 32.06 9.48
CA GLN A 253 -15.60 32.83 8.26
C GLN A 253 -17.08 33.16 8.06
N LYS A 254 -17.99 32.27 8.45
CA LYS A 254 -19.43 32.50 8.39
C LYS A 254 -19.85 33.66 9.30
N ASN A 255 -19.27 33.76 10.50
CA ASN A 255 -19.49 34.89 11.40
C ASN A 255 -18.97 36.22 10.82
N VAL A 256 -17.85 36.19 10.08
CA VAL A 256 -17.31 37.37 9.38
C VAL A 256 -18.23 37.80 8.23
N ILE A 257 -18.77 36.86 7.46
CA ILE A 257 -19.73 37.15 6.37
C ILE A 257 -21.01 37.76 6.96
N GLN A 258 -21.55 37.19 8.04
CA GLN A 258 -22.75 37.72 8.71
C GLN A 258 -22.53 39.14 9.21
N SER A 259 -21.35 39.43 9.80
CA SER A 259 -20.98 40.79 10.20
C SER A 259 -20.85 41.76 9.01
N GLY A 260 -20.43 41.27 7.85
CA GLY A 260 -20.36 42.05 6.61
C GLY A 260 -21.74 42.39 6.04
N GLU A 261 -22.67 41.43 6.08
CA GLU A 261 -24.07 41.62 5.69
C GLU A 261 -24.78 42.62 6.62
N ASP A 262 -24.54 42.54 7.93
CA ASP A 262 -25.08 43.50 8.90
C ASP A 262 -24.56 44.93 8.65
N LEU A 263 -23.28 45.06 8.28
CA LEU A 263 -22.69 46.34 7.92
C LEU A 263 -23.25 46.88 6.59
N ALA A 264 -23.52 46.01 5.61
CA ALA A 264 -24.15 46.38 4.35
C ALA A 264 -25.61 46.85 4.55
N ASN A 265 -26.36 46.17 5.42
CA ASN A 265 -27.71 46.57 5.81
C ASN A 265 -27.72 47.91 6.57
N TYR A 266 -26.74 48.14 7.45
CA TYR A 266 -26.57 49.43 8.11
C TYR A 266 -26.27 50.56 7.10
N LEU A 267 -25.34 50.34 6.17
CA LEU A 267 -24.97 51.33 5.15
C LEU A 267 -26.12 51.65 4.19
N THR A 268 -26.94 50.66 3.81
CA THR A 268 -28.12 50.88 2.97
C THR A 268 -29.20 51.69 3.70
N THR A 269 -29.45 51.41 4.99
CA THR A 269 -30.37 52.27 5.78
C THR A 269 -29.86 53.70 5.94
N GLU A 270 -28.54 53.91 5.97
CA GLU A 270 -27.97 55.26 6.09
C GLU A 270 -27.97 56.03 4.76
N LEU A 271 -27.90 55.34 3.63
CA LEU A 271 -28.13 55.93 2.32
C LEU A 271 -29.59 56.38 2.16
N GLU A 272 -30.57 55.58 2.60
CA GLU A 272 -31.99 55.96 2.58
C GLU A 272 -32.29 57.18 3.47
N LYS A 273 -31.62 57.30 4.63
CA LYS A 273 -31.70 58.52 5.47
C LYS A 273 -31.12 59.74 4.76
N ASN A 274 -30.02 59.59 4.03
CA ASN A 274 -29.39 60.69 3.29
C ASN A 274 -30.23 61.16 2.09
N GLU A 275 -30.89 60.27 1.36
CA GLU A 275 -31.84 60.66 0.29
C GLU A 275 -33.01 61.48 0.86
N LYS A 276 -33.47 61.15 2.08
CA LYS A 276 -34.54 61.88 2.76
C LYS A 276 -34.10 63.28 3.20
N VAL A 277 -32.85 63.45 3.62
CA VAL A 277 -32.24 64.75 3.93
C VAL A 277 -32.07 65.59 2.67
N GLU A 278 -31.70 64.97 1.55
CA GLU A 278 -31.57 65.66 0.25
C GLU A 278 -32.93 66.16 -0.28
N LEU A 279 -34.00 65.41 -0.04
CA LEU A 279 -35.37 65.84 -0.37
C LEU A 279 -35.82 67.04 0.48
N GLN A 280 -35.52 67.04 1.79
CA GLN A 280 -35.80 68.17 2.68
C GLN A 280 -34.96 69.42 2.34
N ALA A 281 -33.73 69.24 1.84
CA ALA A 281 -32.87 70.32 1.39
C ALA A 281 -33.40 71.01 0.11
N LYS A 282 -34.04 70.25 -0.80
CA LYS A 282 -34.69 70.80 -1.99
C LYS A 282 -35.94 71.62 -1.65
N GLU A 283 -36.76 71.15 -0.71
CA GLU A 283 -37.93 71.90 -0.22
C GLU A 283 -37.53 73.21 0.48
N LEU A 284 -36.45 73.18 1.27
CA LEU A 284 -35.86 74.38 1.88
C LEU A 284 -35.30 75.35 0.83
N ALA A 285 -34.66 74.85 -0.24
CA ALA A 285 -34.14 75.69 -1.31
C ALA A 285 -35.26 76.43 -2.08
N GLU A 286 -36.40 75.77 -2.33
CA GLU A 286 -37.58 76.42 -2.90
C GLU A 286 -38.19 77.47 -1.95
N PHE A 287 -38.17 77.22 -0.64
CA PHE A 287 -38.64 78.16 0.37
C PHE A 287 -37.77 79.42 0.44
N TRP A 288 -36.44 79.27 0.42
CA TRP A 288 -35.49 80.39 0.37
C TRP A 288 -35.56 81.17 -0.95
N GLY A 289 -35.86 80.51 -2.07
CA GLY A 289 -36.11 81.16 -3.36
C GLY A 289 -37.29 82.14 -3.33
N LYS A 290 -38.40 81.76 -2.67
CA LYS A 290 -39.57 82.64 -2.47
C LYS A 290 -39.27 83.83 -1.56
N ILE A 291 -38.43 83.65 -0.53
CA ILE A 291 -37.97 84.75 0.34
C ILE A 291 -37.12 85.76 -0.44
N ALA A 292 -36.23 85.29 -1.33
CA ALA A 292 -35.41 86.14 -2.19
C ALA A 292 -36.24 86.91 -3.23
N GLU A 293 -37.32 86.31 -3.75
CA GLU A 293 -38.29 86.96 -4.63
C GLU A 293 -39.05 88.09 -3.91
N LEU A 294 -39.49 87.85 -2.67
CA LEU A 294 -40.15 88.85 -1.82
C LEU A 294 -39.19 89.98 -1.40
N GLN A 295 -37.91 89.68 -1.15
CA GLN A 295 -36.88 90.70 -0.89
C GLN A 295 -36.59 91.56 -2.14
N ARG A 296 -36.66 90.99 -3.36
CA ARG A 296 -36.58 91.77 -4.60
C ARG A 296 -37.78 92.68 -4.80
N GLN A 297 -38.98 92.24 -4.41
CA GLN A 297 -40.17 93.08 -4.46
C GLN A 297 -40.09 94.24 -3.47
N LEU A 298 -39.52 94.03 -2.29
CA LEU A 298 -39.29 95.10 -1.30
C LEU A 298 -38.24 96.13 -1.77
N TYR A 299 -37.18 95.69 -2.45
CA TYR A 299 -36.14 96.55 -3.02
C TYR A 299 -36.62 97.40 -4.22
N LEU A 300 -37.70 96.98 -4.90
CA LEU A 300 -38.28 97.70 -6.04
C LEU A 300 -39.21 98.85 -5.63
N GLU A 301 -39.76 98.84 -4.41
CA GLU A 301 -40.52 99.97 -3.86
C GLU A 301 -39.61 101.11 -3.37
N GLU A 302 -38.39 100.80 -2.89
CA GLU A 302 -37.42 101.80 -2.45
C GLU A 302 -36.70 102.53 -3.60
N ASP A 303 -36.52 101.85 -4.74
CA ASP A 303 -35.78 102.41 -5.90
C ASP A 303 -36.66 103.32 -6.80
N MET A 304 -37.98 103.34 -6.59
CA MET A 304 -38.89 104.29 -7.25
C MET A 304 -38.87 105.70 -6.64
N ARG A 305 -38.27 105.90 -5.46
CA ARG A 305 -38.13 107.24 -4.83
C ARG A 305 -36.84 107.99 -5.19
N LEU A 306 -35.92 107.40 -5.93
CA LEU A 306 -34.58 107.97 -6.18
C LEU A 306 -34.18 108.04 -7.66
N ARG A 307 -35.15 108.17 -8.56
CA ARG A 307 -34.92 108.33 -10.01
C ARG A 307 -35.68 109.50 -10.64
N GLU A 308 -35.65 110.66 -9.99
CA GLU A 308 -35.98 111.95 -10.65
C GLU A 308 -34.75 112.79 -11.03
N MET A 309 -33.51 112.27 -10.87
CA MET A 309 -32.32 113.04 -11.25
C MET A 309 -31.53 112.44 -12.42
N ASN A 310 -31.99 112.86 -13.60
CA ASN A 310 -31.21 113.42 -14.69
C ASN A 310 -30.47 112.51 -15.70
N ASN A 311 -30.69 112.89 -16.96
CA ASN A 311 -30.15 112.39 -18.20
C ASN A 311 -28.61 112.34 -18.23
N SER A 312 -28.04 111.15 -18.47
CA SER A 312 -26.96 110.93 -19.46
C SER A 312 -26.47 109.46 -19.47
N GLN A 313 -27.19 108.57 -20.15
CA GLN A 313 -26.68 107.21 -20.46
C GLN A 313 -27.10 106.75 -21.86
N LYS A 314 -26.54 107.38 -22.88
CA LYS A 314 -26.58 106.83 -24.25
C LYS A 314 -25.18 106.57 -24.85
N LEU A 315 -24.14 106.58 -24.01
CA LEU A 315 -22.74 106.28 -24.40
C LEU A 315 -22.14 105.10 -23.59
N SER A 316 -22.87 104.54 -22.61
CA SER A 316 -22.40 103.42 -21.75
C SER A 316 -22.88 102.04 -22.24
N GLN A 317 -23.95 101.99 -23.03
CA GLN A 317 -24.54 100.74 -23.54
C GLN A 317 -23.70 100.14 -24.68
N ASP A 318 -23.25 100.96 -25.63
CA ASP A 318 -22.54 100.49 -26.83
C ASP A 318 -21.11 99.98 -26.51
N VAL A 319 -20.45 100.54 -25.49
CA VAL A 319 -19.12 100.08 -25.04
C VAL A 319 -19.19 98.75 -24.26
N LYS A 320 -20.32 98.45 -23.61
CA LYS A 320 -20.52 97.18 -22.89
C LYS A 320 -20.84 96.03 -23.85
N GLU A 321 -21.61 96.30 -24.91
CA GLU A 321 -21.96 95.28 -25.91
C GLU A 321 -20.73 94.84 -26.74
N LEU A 322 -19.87 95.78 -27.16
CA LEU A 322 -18.66 95.44 -27.93
C LEU A 322 -17.62 94.65 -27.12
N LYS A 323 -17.46 94.94 -25.81
CA LYS A 323 -16.56 94.17 -24.92
C LYS A 323 -17.06 92.75 -24.67
N ALA A 324 -18.36 92.52 -24.67
CA ALA A 324 -18.96 91.19 -24.48
C ALA A 324 -18.77 90.28 -25.72
N ILE A 325 -18.73 90.85 -26.93
CA ILE A 325 -18.54 90.10 -28.17
C ILE A 325 -17.08 89.63 -28.32
N VAL A 326 -16.10 90.49 -28.01
CA VAL A 326 -14.66 90.12 -28.09
C VAL A 326 -14.32 88.99 -27.13
N LYS A 327 -14.81 89.04 -25.89
CA LYS A 327 -14.58 87.99 -24.87
C LYS A 327 -15.12 86.61 -25.30
N LYS A 328 -16.29 86.56 -25.96
CA LYS A 328 -16.88 85.30 -26.46
C LYS A 328 -16.07 84.67 -27.61
N LEU A 329 -15.39 85.48 -28.42
CA LEU A 329 -14.55 84.99 -29.51
C LEU A 329 -13.24 84.41 -28.99
N GLU A 330 -12.63 85.04 -27.99
CA GLU A 330 -11.41 84.53 -27.32
C GLU A 330 -11.67 83.20 -26.58
N GLU A 331 -12.79 83.11 -25.83
CA GLU A 331 -13.19 81.87 -25.14
C GLU A 331 -13.46 80.70 -26.12
N ASN A 332 -14.05 80.98 -27.29
CA ASN A 332 -14.27 79.96 -28.32
C ASN A 332 -12.97 79.50 -29.00
N ALA A 333 -12.00 80.39 -29.19
CA ALA A 333 -10.68 80.03 -29.70
C ALA A 333 -9.92 79.13 -28.71
N GLN A 334 -9.96 79.45 -27.41
CA GLN A 334 -9.34 78.65 -26.35
C GLN A 334 -9.98 77.26 -26.21
N ARG A 335 -11.31 77.14 -26.31
CA ARG A 335 -12.02 75.85 -26.27
C ARG A 335 -11.63 74.93 -27.43
N ARG A 336 -11.42 75.47 -28.64
CA ARG A 336 -10.98 74.69 -29.81
C ARG A 336 -9.56 74.16 -29.64
N ALA A 337 -8.64 74.98 -29.14
CA ALA A 337 -7.27 74.57 -28.87
C ALA A 337 -7.19 73.43 -27.82
N ILE A 338 -7.98 73.50 -26.75
CA ILE A 338 -8.04 72.44 -25.73
C ILE A 338 -8.63 71.14 -26.30
N ALA A 339 -9.67 71.24 -27.13
CA ALA A 339 -10.30 70.06 -27.74
C ALA A 339 -9.35 69.32 -28.70
N ASP A 340 -8.51 70.03 -29.45
CA ASP A 340 -7.57 69.42 -30.38
C ASP A 340 -6.36 68.80 -29.67
N LEU A 341 -5.87 69.41 -28.57
CA LEU A 341 -4.88 68.80 -27.68
C LEU A 341 -5.41 67.50 -27.05
N TYR A 342 -6.65 67.51 -26.54
CA TYR A 342 -7.28 66.32 -25.96
C TYR A 342 -7.43 65.18 -26.99
N LYS A 343 -7.76 65.48 -28.24
CA LYS A 343 -7.81 64.49 -29.33
C LYS A 343 -6.44 63.89 -29.63
N GLN A 344 -5.38 64.70 -29.66
CA GLN A 344 -4.02 64.23 -29.89
C GLN A 344 -3.54 63.32 -28.75
N ASP A 345 -3.78 63.69 -27.49
CA ASP A 345 -3.40 62.88 -26.34
C ASP A 345 -4.17 61.56 -26.30
N LYS A 346 -5.47 61.59 -26.62
CA LYS A 346 -6.28 60.36 -26.76
C LYS A 346 -5.76 59.43 -27.86
N GLN A 347 -5.26 59.97 -28.97
CA GLN A 347 -4.67 59.16 -30.05
C GLN A 347 -3.30 58.60 -29.65
N LYS A 348 -2.46 59.37 -28.93
CA LYS A 348 -1.17 58.89 -28.40
C LYS A 348 -1.37 57.78 -27.36
N ALA A 349 -2.31 57.94 -26.43
CA ALA A 349 -2.65 56.92 -25.44
C ALA A 349 -3.09 55.59 -26.10
N LYS A 350 -3.95 55.65 -27.12
CA LYS A 350 -4.36 54.45 -27.87
C LYS A 350 -3.20 53.75 -28.59
N ARG A 351 -2.22 54.50 -29.11
CA ARG A 351 -1.03 53.93 -29.77
C ARG A 351 -0.09 53.28 -28.75
N ALA A 352 0.14 53.94 -27.62
CA ALA A 352 0.93 53.40 -26.51
C ALA A 352 0.31 52.11 -25.96
N GLU A 353 -1.02 52.08 -25.74
CA GLU A 353 -1.74 50.89 -25.29
C GLU A 353 -1.65 49.73 -26.30
N ALA A 354 -1.68 50.03 -27.60
CA ALA A 354 -1.54 49.03 -28.65
C ALA A 354 -0.10 48.48 -28.76
N GLU A 355 0.93 49.32 -28.58
CA GLU A 355 2.33 48.89 -28.51
C GLU A 355 2.60 48.05 -27.26
N GLU A 356 2.06 48.45 -26.12
CA GLU A 356 2.18 47.70 -24.86
C GLU A 356 1.54 46.31 -24.98
N LYS A 357 0.34 46.20 -25.57
CA LYS A 357 -0.30 44.91 -25.82
C LYS A 357 0.51 44.00 -26.75
N LYS A 358 1.17 44.57 -27.77
CA LYS A 358 2.05 43.81 -28.66
C LYS A 358 3.31 43.32 -27.93
N ALA A 359 3.93 44.19 -27.13
CA ALA A 359 5.08 43.83 -26.30
C ALA A 359 4.73 42.74 -25.28
N GLN A 360 3.56 42.81 -24.65
CA GLN A 360 3.06 41.77 -23.74
C GLN A 360 2.82 40.44 -24.46
N GLN A 361 2.28 40.45 -25.68
CA GLN A 361 2.09 39.23 -26.47
C GLN A 361 3.42 38.59 -26.90
N GLU A 362 4.40 39.41 -27.29
CA GLU A 362 5.73 38.93 -27.67
C GLU A 362 6.48 38.34 -26.45
N ALA A 363 6.43 39.02 -25.30
CA ALA A 363 7.00 38.52 -24.05
C ALA A 363 6.38 37.17 -23.63
N ARG A 364 5.05 37.01 -23.76
CA ARG A 364 4.37 35.73 -23.51
C ARG A 364 4.88 34.61 -24.42
N ARG A 365 5.05 34.88 -25.72
CA ARG A 365 5.57 33.90 -26.69
C ARG A 365 6.99 33.47 -26.38
N VAL A 366 7.86 34.42 -26.01
CA VAL A 366 9.25 34.12 -25.63
C VAL A 366 9.30 33.25 -24.37
N GLU A 367 8.48 33.57 -23.36
CA GLU A 367 8.42 32.79 -22.12
C GLU A 367 7.83 31.39 -22.34
N GLU A 368 6.82 31.24 -23.20
CA GLU A 368 6.30 29.92 -23.60
C GLU A 368 7.36 29.07 -24.30
N MET A 369 8.14 29.67 -25.20
CA MET A 369 9.25 28.98 -25.87
C MET A 369 10.35 28.57 -24.88
N ARG A 370 10.68 29.43 -23.91
CA ARG A 370 11.64 29.12 -22.83
C ARG A 370 11.15 27.95 -21.98
N LYS A 371 9.89 27.98 -21.54
CA LYS A 371 9.26 26.89 -20.76
C LYS A 371 9.19 25.58 -21.56
N LYS A 372 8.93 25.65 -22.86
CA LYS A 372 8.90 24.47 -23.74
C LYS A 372 10.28 23.85 -23.89
N GLU A 373 11.31 24.68 -24.06
CA GLU A 373 12.70 24.24 -24.14
C GLU A 373 13.20 23.63 -22.81
N GLU A 374 12.84 24.26 -21.70
CA GLU A 374 13.15 23.75 -20.36
C GLU A 374 12.49 22.38 -20.10
N ARG A 375 11.20 22.23 -20.46
CA ARG A 375 10.50 20.93 -20.41
C ARG A 375 11.14 19.87 -21.30
N ARG A 376 11.67 20.26 -22.47
CA ARG A 376 12.39 19.34 -23.36
C ARG A 376 13.68 18.83 -22.70
N LYS A 377 14.47 19.73 -22.11
CA LYS A 377 15.71 19.36 -21.40
C LYS A 377 15.45 18.44 -20.21
N ILE A 378 14.45 18.75 -19.38
CA ILE A 378 14.06 17.89 -18.24
C ILE A 378 13.68 16.50 -18.74
N ARG A 379 12.92 16.42 -19.84
CA ARG A 379 12.51 15.13 -20.41
C ARG A 379 13.69 14.33 -20.97
N GLU A 380 14.62 14.97 -21.66
CA GLU A 380 15.83 14.33 -22.17
C GLU A 380 16.73 13.83 -21.02
N GLU A 381 16.86 14.62 -19.94
CA GLU A 381 17.62 14.25 -18.74
C GLU A 381 16.96 13.09 -17.97
N GLU A 382 15.63 13.10 -17.84
CA GLU A 382 14.87 11.98 -17.26
C GLU A 382 14.99 10.70 -18.09
N GLU A 383 14.94 10.79 -19.43
CA GLU A 383 15.13 9.64 -20.32
C GLU A 383 16.55 9.07 -20.18
N MET A 384 17.58 9.93 -20.11
CA MET A 384 18.96 9.52 -19.84
C MET A 384 19.13 8.86 -18.46
N ARG A 385 18.48 9.40 -17.42
CA ARG A 385 18.53 8.82 -16.07
C ARG A 385 17.89 7.43 -16.03
N ARG A 386 16.72 7.26 -16.67
CA ARG A 386 16.04 5.96 -16.77
C ARG A 386 16.88 4.93 -17.52
N GLU A 387 17.55 5.35 -18.59
CA GLU A 387 18.41 4.46 -19.38
C GLU A 387 19.68 4.06 -18.61
N GLU A 388 20.27 4.98 -17.86
CA GLU A 388 21.40 4.68 -16.98
C GLU A 388 21.00 3.72 -15.84
N GLU A 389 19.84 3.94 -15.22
CA GLU A 389 19.27 3.04 -14.21
C GLU A 389 19.01 1.64 -14.77
N ARG A 390 18.45 1.54 -15.97
CA ARG A 390 18.26 0.26 -16.68
C ARG A 390 19.60 -0.45 -16.92
N ARG A 391 20.62 0.26 -17.41
CA ARG A 391 21.95 -0.29 -17.63
C ARG A 391 22.60 -0.77 -16.33
N LYS A 392 22.49 0.00 -15.25
CA LYS A 392 22.97 -0.40 -13.91
C LYS A 392 22.19 -1.59 -13.37
N GLY A 393 20.89 -1.67 -13.62
CA GLY A 393 20.04 -2.81 -13.28
C GLY A 393 20.50 -4.09 -13.98
N GLU A 394 20.73 -4.03 -15.30
CA GLU A 394 21.23 -5.16 -16.08
C GLU A 394 22.65 -5.59 -15.67
N GLU A 395 23.54 -4.65 -15.37
CA GLU A 395 24.88 -4.97 -14.87
C GLU A 395 24.83 -5.65 -13.49
N ARG A 396 23.95 -5.20 -12.59
CA ARG A 396 23.72 -5.86 -11.30
C ARG A 396 23.18 -7.27 -11.47
N GLN A 397 22.20 -7.47 -12.35
CA GLN A 397 21.66 -8.80 -12.66
C GLN A 397 22.75 -9.73 -13.19
N ARG A 398 23.54 -9.28 -14.17
CA ARG A 398 24.67 -10.07 -14.70
C ARG A 398 25.71 -10.39 -13.63
N ALA A 399 26.01 -9.43 -12.74
CA ALA A 399 26.94 -9.66 -11.65
C ALA A 399 26.39 -10.66 -10.62
N GLU A 400 25.10 -10.61 -10.31
CA GLU A 400 24.42 -11.57 -9.44
C GLU A 400 24.37 -12.97 -10.06
N GLU A 401 24.06 -13.08 -11.36
CA GLU A 401 24.10 -14.33 -12.11
C GLU A 401 25.52 -14.92 -12.13
N GLN A 402 26.54 -14.10 -12.39
CA GLN A 402 27.93 -14.54 -12.33
C GLN A 402 28.32 -15.02 -10.93
N LYS A 403 27.89 -14.32 -9.86
CA LYS A 403 28.12 -14.76 -8.48
C LYS A 403 27.44 -16.08 -8.19
N ARG A 404 26.16 -16.24 -8.58
CA ARG A 404 25.42 -17.51 -8.44
C ARG A 404 26.12 -18.65 -9.17
N PHE A 405 26.54 -18.41 -10.41
CA PHE A 405 27.27 -19.40 -11.19
C PHE A 405 28.63 -19.76 -10.58
N GLN A 406 29.38 -18.78 -10.07
CA GLN A 406 30.64 -19.02 -9.35
C GLN A 406 30.42 -19.82 -8.07
N GLU A 407 29.38 -19.50 -7.30
CA GLU A 407 29.02 -20.19 -6.07
C GLU A 407 28.58 -21.63 -6.34
N GLU A 408 27.77 -21.87 -7.36
CA GLU A 408 27.36 -23.20 -7.81
C GLU A 408 28.58 -24.04 -8.22
N ARG A 409 29.50 -23.46 -9.01
CA ARG A 409 30.76 -24.13 -9.36
C ARG A 409 31.64 -24.43 -8.16
N ARG A 410 31.69 -23.54 -7.17
CA ARG A 410 32.43 -23.76 -5.92
C ARG A 410 31.82 -24.93 -5.14
N LEU A 411 30.50 -24.96 -5.00
CA LEU A 411 29.78 -26.03 -4.30
C LEU A 411 29.96 -27.38 -5.00
N GLU A 412 29.84 -27.40 -6.33
CA GLU A 412 30.08 -28.60 -7.13
C GLU A 412 31.53 -29.10 -6.98
N SER A 413 32.51 -28.19 -6.99
CA SER A 413 33.90 -28.56 -6.72
C SER A 413 34.10 -29.12 -5.31
N TRP A 414 33.39 -28.56 -4.31
CA TRP A 414 33.45 -29.03 -2.92
C TRP A 414 32.80 -30.41 -2.75
N ARG A 415 31.69 -30.67 -3.43
CA ARG A 415 31.05 -32.01 -3.50
C ARG A 415 31.99 -33.05 -4.07
N ASN A 416 32.55 -32.75 -5.24
CA ASN A 416 33.51 -33.62 -5.91
C ASN A 416 34.76 -33.88 -5.04
N ALA A 417 35.25 -32.86 -4.34
CA ALA A 417 36.36 -33.00 -3.38
C ALA A 417 35.97 -33.89 -2.17
N THR A 418 34.73 -33.76 -1.68
CA THR A 418 34.19 -34.59 -0.59
C THR A 418 34.12 -36.05 -0.98
N GLU A 419 33.57 -36.36 -2.15
CA GLU A 419 33.52 -37.71 -2.68
C GLU A 419 34.93 -38.29 -2.92
N ALA A 420 35.84 -37.48 -3.47
CA ALA A 420 37.22 -37.88 -3.70
C ALA A 420 37.97 -38.19 -2.38
N GLU A 421 37.77 -37.41 -1.31
CA GLU A 421 38.39 -37.70 -0.01
C GLU A 421 37.77 -38.95 0.64
N ARG A 422 36.45 -39.17 0.52
CA ARG A 422 35.81 -40.41 0.96
C ARG A 422 36.38 -41.62 0.23
N HIS A 423 36.53 -41.53 -1.08
CA HIS A 423 37.12 -42.58 -1.90
C HIS A 423 38.55 -42.89 -1.45
N ARG A 424 39.39 -41.85 -1.33
CA ARG A 424 40.78 -41.96 -0.85
C ARG A 424 40.87 -42.63 0.52
N CYS A 425 40.01 -42.26 1.47
CA CYS A 425 40.00 -42.86 2.81
C CYS A 425 39.55 -44.32 2.79
N ARG A 426 38.55 -44.67 1.96
CA ARG A 426 38.09 -46.06 1.80
C ARG A 426 39.14 -46.93 1.12
N GLU A 427 39.85 -46.41 0.11
CA GLU A 427 40.94 -47.11 -0.56
C GLU A 427 42.12 -47.34 0.37
N ARG A 428 42.54 -46.32 1.12
CA ARG A 428 43.55 -46.44 2.19
C ARG A 428 43.15 -47.54 3.17
N ASP A 429 41.92 -47.48 3.68
CA ASP A 429 41.43 -48.47 4.65
C ASP A 429 41.37 -49.89 4.06
N THR A 430 41.01 -49.99 2.78
CA THR A 430 40.98 -51.24 2.04
C THR A 430 42.38 -51.81 1.86
N LYS A 431 43.35 -50.99 1.46
CA LYS A 431 44.72 -51.41 1.16
C LYS A 431 45.53 -51.73 2.40
N ASP A 432 45.36 -51.00 3.49
CA ASP A 432 46.26 -51.11 4.64
C ASP A 432 45.69 -52.02 5.75
N TRP A 433 44.37 -52.15 5.87
CA TRP A 433 43.74 -52.94 6.96
C TRP A 433 42.67 -53.95 6.52
N CYS A 434 42.05 -53.78 5.34
CA CYS A 434 41.03 -54.71 4.84
C CYS A 434 41.50 -55.62 3.68
N CYS A 435 42.77 -55.54 3.25
CA CYS A 435 43.30 -56.40 2.19
C CYS A 435 43.76 -57.74 2.78
N GLY A 436 43.51 -58.82 2.03
CA GLY A 436 43.86 -60.19 2.42
C GLY A 436 42.70 -61.02 2.99
N THR A 437 42.87 -62.34 3.01
CA THR A 437 41.91 -63.36 3.50
C THR A 437 41.70 -63.37 5.02
N GLY A 438 42.21 -62.37 5.74
CA GLY A 438 42.16 -62.31 7.20
C GLY A 438 40.87 -61.67 7.72
N THR A 439 40.33 -62.22 8.81
CA THR A 439 39.21 -61.64 9.56
C THR A 439 39.62 -60.32 10.25
N TRP A 440 38.67 -59.40 10.40
CA TRP A 440 38.88 -58.15 11.15
C TRP A 440 39.11 -58.47 12.63
N THR A 441 40.29 -58.13 13.18
CA THR A 441 40.63 -58.38 14.59
C THR A 441 40.67 -57.11 15.42
N GLN A 442 40.52 -57.25 16.74
CA GLN A 442 40.60 -56.13 17.68
C GLN A 442 41.99 -55.47 17.68
N GLU A 443 43.08 -56.21 17.46
CA GLU A 443 44.42 -55.59 17.34
C GLU A 443 44.54 -54.71 16.08
N ARG A 444 43.91 -55.11 14.97
CA ARG A 444 43.89 -54.30 13.74
C ARG A 444 43.13 -53.00 13.92
N ALA A 445 42.02 -53.03 14.68
CA ALA A 445 41.26 -51.82 15.01
C ALA A 445 42.09 -50.81 15.82
N VAL A 446 42.81 -51.28 16.84
CA VAL A 446 43.72 -50.44 17.64
C VAL A 446 44.88 -49.92 16.80
N HIS A 447 45.48 -50.76 15.95
CA HIS A 447 46.56 -50.33 15.05
C HIS A 447 46.09 -49.23 14.08
N ARG A 448 44.92 -49.41 13.45
CA ARG A 448 44.30 -48.39 12.57
C ARG A 448 44.11 -47.06 13.30
N PHE A 449 43.53 -47.09 14.51
CA PHE A 449 43.31 -45.88 15.30
C PHE A 449 44.61 -45.12 15.54
N ILE A 450 45.67 -45.79 16.00
CA ILE A 450 46.95 -45.15 16.30
C ILE A 450 47.57 -44.52 15.04
N SER A 451 47.59 -45.27 13.92
CA SER A 451 48.14 -44.78 12.65
C SER A 451 47.39 -43.55 12.13
N LEU A 452 46.06 -43.53 12.24
CA LEU A 452 45.24 -42.41 11.76
C LEU A 452 45.26 -41.22 12.72
N ALA A 453 45.28 -41.44 14.02
CA ALA A 453 45.33 -40.38 15.02
C ALA A 453 46.58 -39.50 14.88
N LEU A 454 47.74 -40.11 14.59
CA LEU A 454 48.98 -39.37 14.35
C LEU A 454 48.90 -38.49 13.09
N ASN A 455 48.33 -39.04 12.01
CA ASN A 455 48.18 -38.32 10.74
C ASN A 455 47.08 -37.24 10.80
N PHE A 456 46.06 -37.43 11.64
CA PHE A 456 44.94 -36.51 11.79
C PHE A 456 45.33 -35.19 12.47
N GLU A 457 46.27 -35.23 13.42
CA GLU A 457 46.77 -34.02 14.08
C GLU A 457 47.57 -33.12 13.13
N THR A 458 48.29 -33.70 12.17
CA THR A 458 49.13 -32.97 11.20
C THR A 458 48.41 -32.60 9.90
N SER A 459 47.23 -33.18 9.64
CA SER A 459 46.46 -32.94 8.41
C SER A 459 45.75 -31.59 8.43
N ASN A 460 45.82 -30.84 7.32
CA ASN A 460 45.01 -29.65 7.10
C ASN A 460 43.75 -30.00 6.30
N PHE A 461 42.60 -29.55 6.77
CA PHE A 461 41.30 -29.74 6.13
C PHE A 461 40.78 -28.40 5.59
N SER A 462 40.31 -28.40 4.35
CA SER A 462 39.84 -27.22 3.61
C SER A 462 38.71 -27.62 2.66
N GLU A 463 38.13 -26.68 1.91
CA GLU A 463 37.13 -26.99 0.87
C GLU A 463 37.69 -27.93 -0.22
N GLU A 464 38.99 -27.86 -0.52
CA GLU A 464 39.67 -28.76 -1.48
C GLU A 464 40.00 -30.14 -0.90
N ARG A 465 40.12 -30.23 0.42
CA ARG A 465 40.34 -31.48 1.15
C ARG A 465 39.43 -31.52 2.39
N PRO A 466 38.13 -31.77 2.18
CA PRO A 466 37.14 -31.64 3.23
C PRO A 466 37.28 -32.77 4.25
N LEU A 467 36.89 -32.48 5.50
CA LEU A 467 36.80 -33.50 6.52
C LEU A 467 35.63 -34.44 6.21
N THR A 468 35.88 -35.75 6.21
CA THR A 468 34.86 -36.77 5.95
C THR A 468 34.76 -37.71 7.16
N PHE A 469 33.67 -38.44 7.28
CA PHE A 469 33.51 -39.42 8.36
C PHE A 469 34.63 -40.46 8.39
N GLU A 470 35.10 -40.88 7.22
CA GLU A 470 36.14 -41.89 7.03
C GLU A 470 37.56 -41.37 7.32
N SER A 471 37.77 -40.05 7.34
CA SER A 471 39.06 -39.44 7.67
C SER A 471 39.29 -39.31 9.17
N VAL A 472 38.24 -39.35 9.98
CA VAL A 472 38.31 -39.25 11.45
C VAL A 472 38.73 -40.60 12.06
N PRO A 473 39.71 -40.62 12.98
CA PRO A 473 40.18 -41.84 13.63
C PRO A 473 39.26 -42.29 14.77
N TRP A 474 38.03 -42.74 14.50
CA TRP A 474 37.07 -43.10 15.55
C TRP A 474 37.58 -44.21 16.51
N PRO A 475 37.49 -44.04 17.84
CA PRO A 475 37.96 -45.01 18.83
C PRO A 475 36.95 -46.16 19.01
N THR A 476 36.82 -47.03 18.00
CA THR A 476 35.90 -48.18 18.02
C THR A 476 36.60 -49.46 17.55
N LEU A 477 36.06 -50.62 17.94
CA LEU A 477 36.53 -51.93 17.46
C LEU A 477 35.81 -52.40 16.19
N HIS A 478 34.84 -51.64 15.70
CA HIS A 478 34.06 -51.99 14.51
C HIS A 478 34.90 -51.92 13.24
N ASN A 479 34.49 -52.69 12.23
CA ASN A 479 35.11 -52.65 10.92
C ASN A 479 34.82 -51.29 10.26
N PRO A 480 35.83 -50.59 9.69
CA PRO A 480 35.65 -49.29 9.05
C PRO A 480 34.62 -49.31 7.91
N ARG A 481 34.40 -50.45 7.24
CA ARG A 481 33.39 -50.58 6.17
C ARG A 481 31.94 -50.64 6.69
N GLN A 482 31.75 -50.97 7.96
CA GLN A 482 30.44 -51.09 8.61
C GLN A 482 30.17 -49.95 9.59
N LEU A 483 31.18 -49.12 9.87
CA LEU A 483 31.09 -48.03 10.83
C LEU A 483 30.11 -46.96 10.33
N ARG A 484 29.20 -46.54 11.21
CA ARG A 484 28.23 -45.46 11.02
C ARG A 484 28.16 -44.66 12.32
N PHE A 485 27.64 -43.43 12.26
CA PHE A 485 27.47 -42.58 13.45
C PHE A 485 26.76 -43.29 14.61
N GLN A 486 25.73 -44.08 14.32
CA GLN A 486 24.94 -44.84 15.30
C GLN A 486 25.74 -45.89 16.09
N LEU A 487 26.87 -46.37 15.55
CA LEU A 487 27.70 -47.38 16.19
C LEU A 487 28.77 -46.77 17.10
N ILE A 488 28.88 -45.44 17.14
CA ILE A 488 29.84 -44.72 17.97
C ILE A 488 29.12 -44.33 19.28
N GLU A 489 28.79 -45.34 20.07
CA GLU A 489 28.19 -45.17 21.39
C GLU A 489 29.26 -45.15 22.49
N SER A 490 28.93 -44.55 23.64
CA SER A 490 29.84 -44.49 24.80
C SER A 490 30.32 -45.87 25.26
N SER A 491 29.48 -46.90 25.15
CA SER A 491 29.80 -48.30 25.48
C SER A 491 30.89 -48.87 24.55
N ALA A 492 30.77 -48.68 23.24
CA ALA A 492 31.73 -49.15 22.25
C ALA A 492 33.11 -48.49 22.42
N ILE A 493 33.12 -47.21 22.81
CA ILE A 493 34.34 -46.44 23.08
C ILE A 493 35.04 -46.97 24.33
N GLN A 494 34.29 -47.24 25.41
CA GLN A 494 34.86 -47.81 26.64
C GLN A 494 35.51 -49.18 26.39
N VAL A 495 34.85 -50.05 25.62
CA VAL A 495 35.41 -51.37 25.25
C VAL A 495 36.69 -51.20 24.42
N PHE A 496 36.72 -50.24 23.50
CA PHE A 496 37.93 -49.91 22.74
C PHE A 496 39.07 -49.43 23.67
N LEU A 497 38.81 -48.49 24.58
CA LEU A 497 39.81 -47.96 25.52
C LEU A 497 40.34 -49.04 26.48
N GLN A 498 39.48 -49.94 26.95
CA GLN A 498 39.89 -51.08 27.78
C GLN A 498 40.82 -52.02 27.00
N LYS A 499 40.49 -52.31 25.73
CA LYS A 499 41.31 -53.16 24.87
C LYS A 499 42.65 -52.51 24.54
N LEU A 500 42.63 -51.21 24.28
CA LEU A 500 43.82 -50.38 24.07
C LEU A 500 44.75 -50.48 25.28
N GLN A 501 44.25 -50.28 26.51
CA GLN A 501 45.02 -50.45 27.74
C GLN A 501 45.55 -51.87 27.93
N GLN A 502 44.76 -52.90 27.59
CA GLN A 502 45.18 -54.30 27.70
C GLN A 502 46.36 -54.61 26.78
N ILE A 503 46.37 -54.05 25.56
CA ILE A 503 47.47 -54.21 24.61
C ILE A 503 48.71 -53.44 25.10
N TYR A 504 48.54 -52.23 25.63
CA TYR A 504 49.63 -51.45 26.22
C TYR A 504 50.28 -52.15 27.42
N ARG A 505 49.50 -52.75 28.33
CA ARG A 505 50.04 -53.49 29.49
C ARG A 505 50.85 -54.74 29.11
N ARG A 506 50.70 -55.27 27.90
CA ARG A 506 51.37 -56.50 27.44
C ARG A 506 52.65 -56.26 26.63
N ARG A 507 52.88 -55.05 26.11
CA ARG A 507 54.03 -54.73 25.25
C ARG A 507 54.88 -53.64 25.90
N ASP A 508 55.92 -54.03 26.64
CA ASP A 508 57.02 -53.14 27.08
C ASP A 508 57.89 -52.77 25.88
N THR A 509 57.40 -51.90 25.00
CA THR A 509 58.20 -51.40 23.85
C THR A 509 58.23 -49.87 23.87
N THR A 510 59.44 -49.34 24.01
CA THR A 510 59.81 -47.92 24.09
C THR A 510 59.44 -47.09 22.84
N ALA A 511 58.93 -47.70 21.77
CA ALA A 511 58.39 -46.99 20.60
C ALA A 511 56.95 -46.47 20.78
N PHE A 512 56.27 -46.85 21.87
CA PHE A 512 54.83 -46.59 22.10
C PHE A 512 54.54 -45.56 23.20
N GLU A 513 55.51 -44.71 23.54
CA GLU A 513 55.43 -43.67 24.58
C GLU A 513 54.55 -42.44 24.21
N HIS A 514 53.91 -42.41 23.03
CA HIS A 514 53.45 -41.16 22.43
C HIS A 514 51.94 -41.03 22.11
N LEU A 515 51.08 -41.94 22.60
CA LEU A 515 49.64 -41.66 22.65
C LEU A 515 49.01 -41.94 24.03
N PRO A 516 49.36 -41.13 25.05
CA PRO A 516 48.69 -41.18 26.35
C PRO A 516 47.18 -40.99 26.18
N LEU A 517 46.37 -41.53 27.10
CA LEU A 517 44.93 -41.26 27.17
C LEU A 517 44.62 -39.74 27.10
N LYS A 518 45.49 -38.92 27.69
CA LYS A 518 45.47 -37.46 27.61
C LYS A 518 45.55 -36.92 26.17
N LYS A 519 46.32 -37.55 25.29
CA LYS A 519 46.42 -37.13 23.89
C LYS A 519 45.17 -37.52 23.09
N ILE A 520 44.56 -38.67 23.39
CA ILE A 520 43.26 -39.06 22.81
C ILE A 520 42.15 -38.08 23.25
N GLN A 521 42.12 -37.69 24.53
CA GLN A 521 41.20 -36.66 25.04
C GLN A 521 41.33 -35.34 24.28
N VAL A 522 42.57 -34.90 24.04
CA VAL A 522 42.84 -33.66 23.31
C VAL A 522 42.41 -33.76 21.84
N ILE A 523 42.63 -34.91 21.17
CA ILE A 523 42.21 -35.13 19.78
C ILE A 523 40.70 -35.02 19.63
N PHE A 524 39.92 -35.57 20.56
CA PHE A 524 38.45 -35.57 20.52
C PHE A 524 37.80 -34.43 21.32
N HIS A 525 38.55 -33.41 21.71
CA HIS A 525 37.97 -32.26 22.39
C HIS A 525 37.20 -31.37 21.39
N PRO A 526 35.90 -31.08 21.61
CA PRO A 526 35.11 -30.25 20.69
C PRO A 526 35.76 -28.89 20.38
N ASP A 527 36.33 -28.23 21.40
CA ASP A 527 37.00 -26.94 21.20
C ASP A 527 38.25 -27.02 20.32
N LYS A 528 38.98 -28.14 20.31
CA LYS A 528 40.14 -28.32 19.42
C LYS A 528 39.69 -28.46 17.96
N TRP A 529 38.51 -29.01 17.72
CA TRP A 529 37.92 -29.10 16.38
C TRP A 529 37.40 -27.74 15.91
N ARG A 530 36.78 -26.97 16.82
CA ARG A 530 36.33 -25.60 16.53
C ARG A 530 37.49 -24.67 16.25
N SER A 531 38.57 -24.72 17.05
CA SER A 531 39.76 -23.87 16.86
C SER A 531 40.50 -24.16 15.55
N ARG A 532 40.47 -25.42 15.09
CA ARG A 532 41.03 -25.84 13.79
C ARG A 532 40.08 -25.65 12.61
N ASN A 533 38.88 -25.08 12.82
CA ASN A 533 37.84 -24.91 11.80
C ASN A 533 37.43 -26.21 11.08
N LEU A 534 37.55 -27.36 11.74
CA LEU A 534 37.30 -28.67 11.11
C LEU A 534 35.86 -28.83 10.64
N PHE A 535 34.89 -28.35 11.45
CA PHE A 535 33.47 -28.40 11.10
C PHE A 535 33.12 -27.54 9.86
N LYS A 536 33.86 -26.46 9.59
CA LYS A 536 33.64 -25.60 8.42
C LYS A 536 34.05 -26.26 7.11
N SER A 537 34.90 -27.29 7.16
CA SER A 537 35.32 -28.03 5.98
C SER A 537 34.29 -29.08 5.51
N ILE A 538 33.24 -29.33 6.29
CA ILE A 538 32.17 -30.27 5.96
C ILE A 538 31.10 -29.52 5.16
N GLU A 539 30.80 -30.00 3.95
CA GLU A 539 29.78 -29.41 3.06
C GLU A 539 28.37 -29.53 3.65
N ASP A 540 27.95 -30.76 3.99
CA ASP A 540 26.59 -31.04 4.47
C ASP A 540 26.41 -30.61 5.93
N ASP A 541 25.45 -29.71 6.16
CA ASP A 541 25.08 -29.23 7.48
C ASP A 541 24.52 -30.35 8.37
N GLY A 542 23.84 -31.34 7.79
CA GLY A 542 23.34 -32.51 8.50
C GLY A 542 24.47 -33.39 9.04
N GLU A 543 25.42 -33.76 8.18
CA GLU A 543 26.63 -34.45 8.59
C GLU A 543 27.50 -33.64 9.55
N ARG A 544 27.59 -32.31 9.38
CA ARG A 544 28.30 -31.45 10.32
C ARG A 544 27.71 -31.54 11.73
N ALA A 545 26.39 -31.44 11.85
CA ALA A 545 25.70 -31.56 13.14
C ALA A 545 25.88 -32.96 13.76
N ALA A 546 25.76 -34.02 12.96
CA ALA A 546 26.01 -35.39 13.41
C ALA A 546 27.47 -35.58 13.88
N MET A 547 28.43 -34.98 13.18
CA MET A 547 29.84 -34.98 13.54
C MET A 547 30.07 -34.28 14.89
N GLU A 548 29.54 -33.08 15.08
CA GLU A 548 29.65 -32.32 16.33
C GLU A 548 29.07 -33.09 17.52
N SER A 549 27.89 -33.68 17.35
CA SER A 549 27.24 -34.50 18.38
C SER A 549 28.09 -35.73 18.73
N THR A 550 28.62 -36.43 17.71
CA THR A 550 29.42 -37.64 17.91
C THR A 550 30.75 -37.35 18.57
N VAL A 551 31.45 -36.28 18.17
CA VAL A 551 32.71 -35.84 18.81
C VAL A 551 32.48 -35.49 20.27
N THR A 552 31.37 -34.81 20.58
CA THR A 552 31.01 -34.47 21.95
C THR A 552 30.73 -35.73 22.79
N ALA A 553 29.96 -36.68 22.25
CA ALA A 553 29.69 -37.97 22.91
C ALA A 553 30.98 -38.77 23.15
N VAL A 554 31.90 -38.78 22.18
CA VAL A 554 33.21 -39.43 22.29
C VAL A 554 34.04 -38.75 23.39
N SER A 555 34.09 -37.43 23.41
CA SER A 555 34.81 -36.65 24.43
C SER A 555 34.29 -36.98 25.84
N GLN A 556 32.98 -36.98 26.03
CA GLN A 556 32.33 -37.33 27.29
C GLN A 556 32.64 -38.78 27.72
N ALA A 557 32.59 -39.73 26.78
CA ALA A 557 32.90 -41.14 27.06
C ALA A 557 34.36 -41.34 27.50
N ILE A 558 35.31 -40.67 26.84
CA ILE A 558 36.73 -40.74 27.20
C ILE A 558 36.96 -40.10 28.57
N ASN A 559 36.31 -38.96 28.87
CA ASN A 559 36.42 -38.30 30.17
C ASN A 559 35.84 -39.17 31.30
N ALA A 560 34.66 -39.78 31.08
CA ALA A 560 34.05 -40.71 32.03
C ALA A 560 34.94 -41.93 32.31
N TYR A 561 35.60 -42.46 31.27
CA TYR A 561 36.57 -43.56 31.43
C TYR A 561 37.80 -43.12 32.23
N ALA A 562 38.33 -41.93 31.96
CA ALA A 562 39.50 -41.39 32.67
C ALA A 562 39.22 -41.03 34.14
N THR A 563 37.97 -40.73 34.50
CA THR A 563 37.57 -40.55 35.91
C THR A 563 37.34 -41.86 36.64
N ALA A 564 37.07 -42.95 35.91
CA ALA A 564 36.76 -44.27 36.49
C ALA A 564 37.98 -45.21 36.56
N ALA A 565 39.00 -44.97 35.74
CA ALA A 565 40.28 -45.68 35.71
C ALA A 565 41.32 -45.00 36.60
#